data_AF-K1XSJ0-F1
#
_entry.id   AF-K1XSJ0-F1
#
_cell.length_a   1.000
_cell.length_b   1.000
_cell.length_c   1.000
_cell.angle_alpha   90.00
_cell.angle_beta   90.00
_cell.angle_gamma   90.00
#
_symmetry.space_group_name_H-M   'P 1'
#
loop_
_entity.id
_entity.type
_entity.pdbx_description
1 polymer ?
#
loop_
_entity_poly.entity_id
_entity_poly.type
_entity_poly.pdbx_seq_one_letter_code
_entity_poly.pdbx_strand_id
1 'polypeptide(L)'
;MNSFKEIAFQILKEIGKPLHSNDITQVALDRGWLKTAGKTPKATMNAQLVVDTNSKKEKSRFIKTAPSTFGLNPEFRETVKSKSQKEDKTHNI
;
A
#
# COMPACT_ATOMS: atom_id res chain seq x y z
N MET A 1 10.88 0.28 8.43
CA MET A 1 9.46 -0.08 8.52
C MET A 1 8.79 0.40 7.24
N ASN A 2 8.34 -0.48 6.35
CA ASN A 2 7.57 -0.04 5.17
C ASN A 2 6.20 0.45 5.65
N SER A 3 5.82 1.66 5.26
CA SER A 3 4.51 2.21 5.61
C SER A 3 3.40 1.51 4.82
N PHE A 4 2.18 1.45 5.36
CA PHE A 4 1.01 0.89 4.66
C PHE A 4 0.85 1.42 3.23
N LYS A 5 1.09 2.72 3.05
CA LYS A 5 1.08 3.38 1.74
C LYS A 5 2.16 2.83 0.79
N GLU A 6 3.38 2.62 1.27
CA GLU A 6 4.46 2.08 0.42
C GLU A 6 4.14 0.66 -0.04
N ILE A 7 3.60 -0.16 0.86
CA ILE A 7 3.20 -1.53 0.54
C ILE A 7 2.02 -1.53 -0.44
N ALA A 8 1.00 -0.69 -0.20
CA ALA A 8 -0.12 -0.54 -1.12
C ALA A 8 0.32 -0.09 -2.51
N PHE A 9 1.27 0.83 -2.58
CA PHE A 9 1.86 1.28 -3.83
C PHE A 9 2.56 0.15 -4.57
N GLN A 10 3.39 -0.63 -3.87
CA GLN A 10 4.12 -1.75 -4.46
C GLN A 10 3.18 -2.83 -5.00
N ILE A 11 2.11 -3.17 -4.25
CA ILE A 11 1.11 -4.16 -4.66
C ILE A 11 0.34 -3.69 -5.90
N LEU A 12 -0.15 -2.45 -5.89
CA LEU A 12 -0.87 -1.88 -7.03
C LEU A 12 0.03 -1.73 -8.26
N LYS A 13 1.32 -1.44 -8.06
CA LYS A 13 2.33 -1.36 -9.13
C LYS A 13 2.57 -2.72 -9.77
N GLU A 14 2.67 -3.76 -8.96
CA GLU A 14 2.89 -5.12 -9.46
C GLU A 14 1.67 -5.69 -10.17
N ILE A 15 0.47 -5.42 -9.64
CA ILE A 15 -0.79 -5.91 -10.21
C ILE A 15 -1.21 -5.07 -11.43
N GLY A 16 -0.82 -3.78 -11.47
CA GLY A 16 -1.11 -2.87 -12.57
C GLY A 16 -2.59 -2.52 -12.71
N LYS A 17 -3.41 -2.76 -11.67
CA LYS A 17 -4.86 -2.52 -11.69
C LYS A 17 -5.33 -1.96 -10.34
N PRO A 18 -6.43 -1.18 -10.33
CA PRO A 18 -7.03 -0.73 -9.09
C PRO A 18 -7.60 -1.90 -8.28
N LEU A 19 -7.37 -1.88 -6.96
CA LEU A 19 -7.80 -2.92 -6.04
C LEU A 19 -8.48 -2.34 -4.81
N HIS A 20 -9.32 -3.18 -4.20
CA HIS A 20 -9.97 -2.84 -2.96
C HIS A 20 -8.96 -2.81 -1.81
N SER A 21 -9.11 -1.87 -0.87
CA SER A 21 -8.17 -1.69 0.25
C SER A 21 -8.01 -2.95 1.11
N ASN A 22 -9.07 -3.76 1.22
CA ASN A 22 -9.01 -5.08 1.88
C ASN A 22 -8.10 -6.06 1.13
N ASP A 23 -8.22 -6.16 -0.19
CA ASP A 23 -7.39 -7.05 -1.02
C ASP A 23 -5.93 -6.63 -0.99
N ILE A 24 -5.66 -5.32 -1.10
CA ILE A 24 -4.30 -4.78 -0.95
C ILE A 24 -3.70 -5.20 0.40
N THR A 25 -4.47 -5.05 1.48
CA THR A 25 -4.01 -5.45 2.82
C THR A 25 -3.78 -6.96 2.89
N GLN A 26 -4.66 -7.75 2.30
CA GLN A 26 -4.59 -9.21 2.35
C GLN A 26 -3.37 -9.71 1.58
N VAL A 27 -3.11 -9.18 0.39
CA VAL A 27 -1.88 -9.45 -0.38
C VAL A 27 -0.64 -9.01 0.40
N ALA A 28 -0.71 -7.87 1.10
CA ALA A 28 0.39 -7.37 1.91
C ALA A 28 0.74 -8.29 3.08
N LEU A 29 -0.28 -8.88 3.72
CA LEU A 29 -0.13 -9.84 4.81
C LEU A 29 0.37 -11.19 4.29
N ASP A 30 -0.22 -11.68 3.21
CA ASP A 30 0.14 -12.94 2.54
C ASP A 30 1.62 -12.95 2.13
N ARG A 31 2.11 -11.83 1.62
CA ARG A 31 3.53 -11.66 1.25
C ARG A 31 4.46 -11.36 2.42
N GLY A 32 3.93 -11.18 3.63
CA GLY A 32 4.71 -10.76 4.79
C GLY A 32 5.28 -9.33 4.70
N TRP A 33 4.83 -8.53 3.72
CA TRP A 33 5.29 -7.15 3.53
C TRP A 33 4.74 -6.21 4.59
N LEU A 34 3.52 -6.51 5.08
CA LEU A 34 2.86 -5.74 6.12
C LEU A 34 2.96 -6.47 7.47
N LYS A 35 3.76 -5.91 8.37
CA LYS A 35 3.80 -6.32 9.79
C LYS A 35 2.99 -5.32 10.61
N THR A 36 1.86 -5.76 11.19
CA THR A 36 1.02 -4.91 12.04
C THR A 36 0.84 -5.54 13.41
N ALA A 37 0.99 -4.75 14.47
CA ALA A 37 0.70 -5.16 15.84
C ALA A 37 -0.78 -4.97 16.23
N GLY A 38 -1.61 -4.45 15.32
CA GLY A 38 -3.01 -4.08 15.59
C GLY A 38 -4.01 -5.16 15.19
N LYS A 39 -5.21 -5.11 15.78
CA LYS A 39 -6.30 -6.06 15.52
C LYS A 39 -6.96 -5.91 14.14
N THR A 40 -6.81 -4.75 13.48
CA THR A 40 -7.57 -4.40 12.26
C THR A 40 -6.72 -3.75 11.15
N PRO A 41 -5.70 -4.43 10.60
CA PRO A 41 -4.84 -3.90 9.54
C PRO A 41 -5.61 -3.43 8.30
N LYS A 42 -6.72 -4.12 7.96
CA LYS A 42 -7.60 -3.78 6.83
C LYS A 42 -8.23 -2.38 6.99
N ALA A 43 -8.74 -2.07 8.18
CA ALA A 43 -9.33 -0.77 8.47
C ALA A 43 -8.26 0.34 8.47
N THR A 44 -7.08 0.06 9.05
CA THR A 44 -5.95 1.00 9.08
C THR A 44 -5.42 1.32 7.69
N MET A 45 -5.33 0.33 6.79
CA MET A 45 -4.97 0.54 5.38
C MET A 45 -6.00 1.44 4.68
N ASN A 46 -7.28 1.12 4.82
CA ASN A 46 -8.35 1.89 4.21
C ASN A 46 -8.34 3.35 4.67
N ALA A 47 -8.26 3.58 5.99
CA ALA A 47 -8.22 4.94 6.55
C ALA A 47 -7.03 5.75 6.01
N GLN A 48 -5.84 5.15 5.91
CA GLN A 48 -4.66 5.83 5.37
C GLN A 48 -4.79 6.18 3.89
N LEU A 49 -5.34 5.28 3.08
CA LEU A 49 -5.58 5.53 1.65
C LEU A 49 -6.64 6.61 1.46
N VAL A 50 -7.74 6.55 2.21
CA VAL A 50 -8.81 7.56 2.19
C VAL A 50 -8.28 8.92 2.58
N VAL A 51 -7.53 9.03 3.69
CA VAL A 51 -6.97 10.31 4.15
C VAL A 51 -5.96 10.85 3.13
N ASP A 52 -5.03 10.03 2.62
CA ASP A 52 -4.03 10.50 1.65
C ASP A 52 -4.68 10.94 0.34
N THR A 53 -5.66 10.18 -0.17
CA THR A 53 -6.41 10.53 -1.38
C THR A 53 -7.26 11.79 -1.16
N ASN A 54 -7.87 11.99 0.00
CA ASN A 54 -8.65 13.21 0.28
C ASN A 54 -7.76 14.44 0.49
N SER A 55 -6.64 14.30 1.20
CA SER A 55 -5.72 15.40 1.49
C SER A 55 -4.93 15.85 0.28
N LYS A 56 -4.53 14.91 -0.60
CA LYS A 56 -3.68 15.23 -1.76
C LYS A 56 -4.40 15.19 -3.10
N LYS A 57 -5.56 14.54 -3.19
CA LYS A 57 -6.35 14.36 -4.42
C LYS A 57 -5.46 14.02 -5.61
N GLU A 58 -5.35 14.92 -6.57
CA GLU A 58 -4.58 14.77 -7.83
C GLU A 58 -3.06 14.64 -7.61
N LYS A 59 -2.55 15.13 -6.46
CA LYS A 59 -1.14 15.00 -6.06
C LYS A 59 -0.87 13.72 -5.26
N SER A 60 -1.90 12.90 -4.98
CA SER A 60 -1.70 11.62 -4.29
C SER A 60 -1.07 10.60 -5.24
N ARG A 61 -0.34 9.64 -4.65
CA ARG A 61 0.16 8.45 -5.37
C ARG A 61 -0.97 7.50 -5.73
N PHE A 62 -2.11 7.64 -5.04
CA PHE A 62 -3.28 6.81 -5.20
C PHE A 62 -4.44 7.64 -5.76
N ILE A 63 -5.24 7.00 -6.60
CA ILE A 63 -6.52 7.54 -7.05
C ILE A 63 -7.63 6.62 -6.59
N LYS A 64 -8.71 7.20 -6.08
CA LYS A 64 -9.92 6.44 -5.76
C LYS A 64 -10.71 6.24 -7.05
N THR A 65 -10.75 5.02 -7.55
CA THR A 65 -11.49 4.66 -8.76
C THR A 65 -12.92 4.22 -8.45
N ALA A 66 -13.15 3.68 -7.24
CA ALA A 66 -14.44 3.15 -6.79
C ALA A 66 -14.58 3.22 -5.25
N PRO A 67 -15.76 2.94 -4.67
CA PRO A 67 -15.91 2.81 -3.22
C PRO A 67 -14.90 1.80 -2.66
N SER A 68 -14.09 2.25 -1.70
CA SER A 68 -13.01 1.48 -1.06
C SER A 68 -11.99 0.85 -2.04
N THR A 69 -11.96 1.30 -3.30
CA THR A 69 -11.09 0.79 -4.36
C THR A 69 -10.13 1.88 -4.82
N PHE A 70 -8.85 1.55 -4.85
CA PHE A 70 -7.75 2.48 -5.09
C PHE A 70 -6.83 1.94 -6.19
N GLY A 71 -6.44 2.82 -7.10
CA GLY A 71 -5.44 2.55 -8.14
C GLY A 71 -4.22 3.45 -7.97
N LEU A 72 -3.18 3.18 -8.76
CA LEU A 72 -2.06 4.09 -8.89
C LEU A 72 -2.44 5.30 -9.73
N ASN A 73 -1.94 6.47 -9.32
CA ASN A 73 -2.03 7.66 -10.13
C ASN A 73 -0.96 7.60 -11.25
N PRO A 74 -1.34 7.52 -12.54
CA PRO A 74 -0.37 7.50 -13.63
C PRO A 74 0.42 8.82 -13.75
N GLU A 75 -0.15 9.94 -13.29
CA GLU A 75 0.48 11.26 -13.27
C GLU A 75 1.52 11.39 -12.14
N PHE A 76 1.48 10.48 -11.15
CA PHE A 76 2.43 10.49 -10.04
C PHE A 76 3.79 9.97 -10.51
N ARG A 77 4.70 10.90 -10.82
CA ARG A 77 6.13 10.59 -11.00
C ARG A 77 6.79 10.35 -9.65
N GLU A 78 7.01 9.08 -9.32
CA GLU A 78 7.87 8.70 -8.21
C GLU A 78 9.29 9.21 -8.48
N THR A 79 9.74 10.21 -7.72
CA THR A 79 11.14 10.61 -7.73
C THR A 79 11.91 9.44 -7.12
N VAL A 80 12.68 8.78 -7.99
CA VAL A 80 13.39 7.52 -7.74
C VAL A 80 14.25 7.64 -6.47
N LYS A 81 13.71 7.25 -5.32
CA LYS A 81 14.51 6.98 -4.11
C LYS A 81 14.54 5.47 -3.93
N SER A 82 15.47 4.83 -4.64
CA SER A 82 15.97 3.50 -4.30
C SER A 82 16.32 3.44 -2.81
N LYS A 83 15.61 2.61 -2.03
CA LYS A 83 16.19 1.82 -0.95
C LYS A 83 15.41 0.51 -0.75
N SER A 84 15.97 -0.53 -1.35
CA SER A 84 15.94 -1.89 -0.81
C SER A 84 16.47 -1.89 0.64
N GLN A 85 15.67 -2.36 1.61
CA GLN A 85 16.11 -2.85 2.93
C GLN A 85 15.15 -4.01 3.30
N LYS A 86 15.47 -5.26 2.96
CA LYS A 86 16.04 -6.29 3.86
C LYS A 86 15.39 -6.32 5.25
N GLU A 87 14.66 -7.38 5.56
CA GLU A 87 14.89 -8.28 6.72
C GLU A 87 13.77 -9.35 6.80
N ASP A 88 13.96 -10.46 6.07
CA ASP A 88 13.45 -11.76 6.51
C ASP A 88 14.66 -12.59 6.90
N LYS A 89 15.09 -12.38 8.15
CA LYS A 89 15.96 -13.29 8.89
C LYS A 89 15.18 -13.75 10.12
N THR A 90 14.36 -14.78 9.98
CA THR A 90 14.26 -15.85 10.98
C THR A 90 13.89 -17.17 10.28
N HIS A 91 14.81 -17.71 9.50
CA HIS A 91 15.06 -19.14 9.56
C HIS A 91 16.30 -19.29 10.43
N ASN A 92 16.13 -19.77 11.66
CA ASN A 92 17.16 -20.62 12.23
C ASN A 92 16.54 -21.62 13.19
N ILE A 93 16.89 -22.88 12.89
CA ILE A 93 16.59 -24.17 13.49
C ILE A 93 16.88 -24.19 14.99
#